data_AF-A0A376VGE0-F1
#
_entry.id   AF-A0A376VGE0-F1
#
_cell.length_a   1.000
_cell.length_b   1.000
_cell.length_c   1.000
_cell.angle_alpha   90.00
_cell.angle_beta   90.00
_cell.angle_gamma   90.00
#
_symmetry.space_group_name_H-M   'P 1'
#
loop_
_entity.id
_entity.type
_entity.pdbx_description
1 polymer ?
#
loop_
_entity_poly.entity_id
_entity_poly.type
_entity_poly.pdbx_seq_one_letter_code
_entity_poly.pdbx_strand_id
1 'polypeptide(L)'
;MGLLDGQNLKRSKMGGVRTAAEIINLMKTQQEEAVITAVREFDGELAQKIIDEMFLFENLVDVDDRSIQRLLQEVDSESLLIALKGAEQPLREKFLRNMSQRAADILRDDLANRGPVRLSQVENEQKAILLIVRRLAETGEMVIGSGEDTYV
;
A
#
# COMPACT_ATOMS: atom_id res chain seq x y z
N MET A 1 6.35 -54.57 -5.05
CA MET A 1 6.25 -53.50 -6.07
C MET A 1 5.03 -52.67 -5.70
N GLY A 2 5.18 -51.37 -5.44
CA GLY A 2 4.05 -50.47 -5.15
C GLY A 2 3.99 -49.90 -3.73
N LEU A 3 5.07 -49.28 -3.26
CA LEU A 3 5.00 -48.23 -2.24
C LEU A 3 5.43 -46.94 -2.93
N LEU A 4 4.60 -45.90 -2.80
CA LEU A 4 4.85 -44.45 -2.96
C LEU A 4 3.58 -43.83 -3.57
N ASP A 5 2.51 -43.82 -2.77
CA ASP A 5 1.36 -42.97 -3.07
C ASP A 5 1.73 -41.55 -2.63
N GLY A 6 1.71 -40.63 -3.60
CA GLY A 6 2.30 -39.31 -3.51
C GLY A 6 1.71 -38.50 -2.36
N GLN A 7 2.56 -38.14 -1.40
CA GLN A 7 2.28 -37.02 -0.51
C GLN A 7 2.02 -35.79 -1.40
N ASN A 8 0.76 -35.39 -1.47
CA ASN A 8 0.35 -34.07 -1.93
C ASN A 8 0.99 -33.04 -0.99
N LEU A 9 2.26 -32.73 -1.24
CA LEU A 9 2.87 -31.48 -0.82
C LEU A 9 2.01 -30.39 -1.46
N LYS A 10 1.10 -29.81 -0.67
CA LYS A 10 0.49 -28.52 -0.96
C LYS A 10 1.66 -27.61 -1.30
N ARG A 11 1.88 -27.36 -2.60
CA ARG A 11 2.71 -26.25 -3.04
C ARG A 11 2.02 -25.03 -2.47
N SER A 12 2.49 -24.54 -1.33
CA SER A 12 2.22 -23.16 -0.92
C SER A 12 2.49 -22.33 -2.17
N LYS A 13 1.57 -21.43 -2.50
CA LYS A 13 1.74 -20.44 -3.58
C LYS A 13 2.92 -19.54 -3.21
N MET A 14 4.15 -20.04 -3.32
CA MET A 14 5.40 -19.32 -3.19
C MET A 14 5.70 -18.78 -4.59
N GLY A 15 5.32 -17.53 -4.81
CA GLY A 15 5.47 -16.84 -6.09
C GLY A 15 4.16 -16.22 -6.61
N GLY A 16 4.30 -15.22 -7.47
CA GLY A 16 3.21 -14.44 -8.04
C GLY A 16 3.58 -12.97 -8.18
N VAL A 17 2.65 -12.18 -8.68
CA VAL A 17 2.80 -10.72 -8.87
C VAL A 17 3.26 -10.04 -7.58
N ARG A 18 2.67 -10.39 -6.44
CA ARG A 18 3.03 -9.84 -5.13
C ARG A 18 4.47 -10.13 -4.72
N THR A 19 4.95 -11.36 -4.89
CA THR A 19 6.35 -11.71 -4.61
C THR A 19 7.31 -10.99 -5.56
N ALA A 20 6.92 -10.79 -6.83
CA ALA A 20 7.72 -10.01 -7.77
C ALA A 20 7.79 -8.54 -7.35
N ALA A 21 6.66 -7.94 -6.95
CA ALA A 21 6.61 -6.58 -6.42
C ALA A 21 7.47 -6.41 -5.16
N GLU A 22 7.39 -7.35 -4.22
CA GLU A 22 8.22 -7.35 -3.01
C GLU A 22 9.72 -7.42 -3.35
N ILE A 23 10.13 -8.25 -4.32
CA ILE A 23 11.54 -8.33 -4.76
C ILE A 23 11.97 -7.03 -5.42
N ILE A 24 11.15 -6.47 -6.31
CA ILE A 24 11.44 -5.24 -7.05
C ILE A 24 11.54 -4.04 -6.09
N ASN A 25 10.66 -3.96 -5.08
CA ASN A 25 10.70 -2.94 -4.03
C ASN A 25 12.00 -2.96 -3.18
N LEU A 26 12.71 -4.09 -3.13
CA LEU A 26 14.00 -4.21 -2.43
C LEU A 26 15.20 -3.81 -3.31
N MET A 27 14.97 -3.51 -4.59
CA MET A 27 16.01 -3.10 -5.54
C MET A 27 16.31 -1.61 -5.41
N LYS A 28 17.45 -1.17 -5.95
CA LYS A 28 17.75 0.26 -6.08
C LYS A 28 16.88 0.85 -7.21
N THR A 29 16.43 2.09 -7.08
CA THR A 29 15.50 2.77 -8.01
C THR A 29 15.85 2.61 -9.50
N GLN A 30 17.13 2.73 -9.88
CA GLN A 30 17.55 2.55 -11.28
C GLN A 30 17.35 1.11 -11.81
N GLN A 31 17.47 0.11 -10.93
CA GLN A 31 17.29 -1.30 -11.30
C GLN A 31 15.81 -1.69 -11.28
N GLU A 32 15.03 -1.11 -10.37
CA GLU A 32 13.58 -1.21 -10.34
C GLU A 32 12.96 -0.74 -11.67
N GLU A 33 13.28 0.48 -12.11
CA GLU A 33 12.77 1.05 -13.38
C GLU A 33 13.14 0.20 -14.59
N ALA A 34 14.39 -0.28 -14.64
CA ALA A 34 14.86 -1.15 -15.71
C ALA A 34 14.09 -2.48 -15.76
N VAL A 35 13.83 -3.09 -14.58
CA VAL A 35 13.07 -4.34 -14.50
C VAL A 35 11.61 -4.12 -14.88
N ILE A 36 10.95 -3.08 -14.36
CA ILE A 36 9.56 -2.77 -14.71
C ILE A 36 9.41 -2.46 -16.20
N THR A 37 10.37 -1.75 -16.80
CA THR A 37 10.39 -1.47 -18.24
C THR A 37 10.51 -2.75 -19.06
N ALA A 38 11.45 -3.64 -18.71
CA ALA A 38 11.61 -4.93 -19.38
C ALA A 38 10.37 -5.83 -19.25
N VAL A 39 9.73 -5.85 -18.07
CA VAL A 39 8.49 -6.61 -17.88
C VAL A 39 7.35 -6.00 -18.71
N ARG A 40 7.26 -4.67 -18.80
CA ARG A 40 6.22 -3.98 -19.57
C ARG A 40 6.34 -4.23 -21.08
N GLU A 41 7.56 -4.31 -21.61
CA GLU A 41 7.80 -4.67 -23.01
C GLU A 41 7.38 -6.11 -23.33
N PHE A 42 7.50 -7.01 -22.36
CA PHE A 42 7.10 -8.40 -22.51
C PHE A 42 5.60 -8.62 -22.30
N ASP A 43 5.05 -8.06 -21.22
CA ASP A 43 3.64 -8.16 -20.82
C ASP A 43 3.24 -6.92 -19.99
N GLY A 44 2.55 -5.98 -20.65
CA GLY A 44 2.09 -4.75 -20.03
C GLY A 44 1.04 -4.97 -18.93
N GLU A 45 0.22 -6.01 -19.02
CA GLU A 45 -0.80 -6.32 -17.99
C GLU A 45 -0.13 -6.88 -16.73
N LEU A 46 0.89 -7.72 -16.91
CA LEU A 46 1.71 -8.22 -15.80
C LEU A 46 2.50 -7.10 -15.12
N ALA A 47 3.12 -6.22 -15.91
CA ALA A 47 3.83 -5.07 -15.37
C ALA A 47 2.90 -4.17 -14.55
N GLN A 48 1.69 -3.90 -15.04
CA GLN A 48 0.73 -3.10 -14.31
C GLN A 48 0.31 -3.77 -12.99
N LYS A 49 0.05 -5.08 -13.01
CA LYS A 49 -0.25 -5.84 -11.78
C LYS A 49 0.90 -5.77 -10.77
N ILE A 50 2.15 -5.82 -11.23
CA ILE A 50 3.33 -5.71 -10.36
C ILE A 50 3.41 -4.31 -9.75
N ILE A 51 3.26 -3.27 -10.56
CA ILE A 51 3.25 -1.87 -10.10
C ILE A 51 2.14 -1.66 -9.06
N ASP A 52 0.95 -2.21 -9.31
CA ASP A 52 -0.18 -2.09 -8.38
C ASP A 52 0.12 -2.77 -7.02
N GLU A 53 0.93 -3.83 -7.01
CA GLU A 53 1.38 -4.50 -5.78
C GLU A 53 2.61 -3.81 -5.13
N MET A 54 3.32 -2.93 -5.86
CA MET A 54 4.45 -2.15 -5.32
C MET A 54 3.97 -0.98 -4.45
N PHE A 55 2.80 -0.43 -4.76
CA PHE A 55 2.22 0.68 -4.02
C PHE A 55 1.44 0.19 -2.79
N LEU A 56 2.18 -0.14 -1.74
CA LEU A 56 1.62 -0.65 -0.49
C LEU A 56 1.12 0.49 0.40
N PHE A 57 0.04 0.23 1.15
CA PHE A 57 -0.50 1.17 2.13
C PHE A 57 0.54 1.58 3.18
N GLU A 58 1.44 0.67 3.56
CA GLU A 58 2.53 0.95 4.51
C GLU A 58 3.51 2.01 4.00
N ASN A 59 3.68 2.16 2.67
CA ASN A 59 4.58 3.16 2.08
C ASN A 59 4.09 4.61 2.31
N LEU A 60 2.83 4.80 2.73
CA LEU A 60 2.32 6.12 3.10
C LEU A 60 3.05 6.71 4.33
N VAL A 61 3.85 5.92 5.04
CA VAL A 61 4.69 6.40 6.14
C VAL A 61 5.76 7.40 5.65
N ASP A 62 6.27 7.18 4.43
CA ASP A 62 7.35 7.95 3.81
C ASP A 62 6.84 9.15 2.99
N VAL A 63 5.54 9.22 2.73
CA VAL A 63 4.89 10.35 2.04
C VAL A 63 5.01 11.62 2.89
N ASP A 64 5.21 12.79 2.29
CA ASP A 64 5.35 14.02 3.05
C ASP A 64 4.07 14.41 3.80
N ASP A 65 4.21 15.19 4.87
CA ASP A 65 3.10 15.56 5.76
C ASP A 65 2.01 16.37 5.03
N ARG A 66 2.36 17.20 4.05
CA ARG A 66 1.39 17.99 3.29
C ARG A 66 0.54 17.10 2.39
N SER A 67 1.14 16.10 1.76
CA SER A 67 0.41 15.10 0.98
C SER A 67 -0.53 14.29 1.88
N ILE A 68 -0.09 13.83 3.06
CA ILE A 68 -0.99 13.14 4.01
C ILE A 68 -2.17 14.05 4.44
N GLN A 69 -1.92 15.33 4.73
CA GLN A 69 -2.99 16.28 5.05
C GLN A 69 -3.99 16.44 3.91
N ARG A 70 -3.53 16.45 2.66
CA ARG A 70 -4.42 16.51 1.49
C ARG A 70 -5.25 15.23 1.36
N LEU A 71 -4.63 14.06 1.53
CA LEU A 71 -5.33 12.78 1.53
C LEU A 71 -6.44 12.74 2.59
N LEU A 72 -6.13 13.20 3.81
CA LEU A 72 -7.07 13.24 4.94
C LEU A 72 -8.33 14.07 4.67
N GLN A 73 -8.31 14.98 3.69
CA GLN A 73 -9.49 15.77 3.30
C GLN A 73 -10.44 15.00 2.37
N GLU A 74 -9.96 13.94 1.70
CA GLU A 74 -10.72 13.14 0.73
C GLU A 74 -11.19 11.79 1.30
N VAL A 75 -10.56 11.33 2.38
CA VAL A 75 -10.84 10.03 2.98
C VAL A 75 -11.93 10.15 4.06
N ASP A 76 -12.93 9.28 3.99
CA ASP A 76 -13.97 9.18 5.01
C ASP A 76 -13.41 8.65 6.35
N SER A 77 -13.90 9.17 7.46
CA SER A 77 -13.39 8.84 8.80
C SER A 77 -13.56 7.36 9.16
N GLU A 78 -14.65 6.72 8.75
CA GLU A 78 -14.90 5.30 8.99
C GLU A 78 -13.98 4.42 8.13
N SER A 79 -13.76 4.81 6.87
CA SER A 79 -12.82 4.14 5.96
C SER A 79 -11.39 4.20 6.53
N LEU A 80 -10.94 5.38 6.96
CA LEU A 80 -9.62 5.56 7.57
C LEU A 80 -9.46 4.75 8.86
N LEU A 81 -10.48 4.74 9.72
CA LEU A 81 -10.50 3.97 10.97
C LEU A 81 -10.26 2.48 10.71
N ILE A 82 -10.98 1.92 9.74
CA ILE A 82 -10.86 0.50 9.36
C ILE A 82 -9.48 0.21 8.77
N ALA A 83 -9.00 1.04 7.84
CA ALA A 83 -7.70 0.86 7.20
C ALA A 83 -6.54 0.91 8.21
N LEU A 84 -6.57 1.86 9.15
CA LEU A 84 -5.53 2.03 10.17
C LEU A 84 -5.53 0.93 11.24
N LYS A 85 -6.63 0.18 11.39
CA LYS A 85 -6.67 -0.96 12.32
C LYS A 85 -5.66 -2.05 11.94
N GLY A 86 -5.37 -2.21 10.64
CA GLY A 86 -4.35 -3.14 10.13
C GLY A 86 -2.98 -2.54 9.90
N ALA A 87 -2.83 -1.21 10.00
CA ALA A 87 -1.56 -0.52 9.81
C ALA A 87 -0.61 -0.70 10.99
N GLU A 88 0.69 -0.59 10.76
CA GLU A 88 1.67 -0.54 11.85
C GLU A 88 1.62 0.80 12.62
N GLN A 89 2.16 0.82 13.84
CA GLN A 89 2.14 1.99 14.70
C GLN A 89 2.77 3.25 14.06
N PRO A 90 3.92 3.18 13.36
CA PRO A 90 4.52 4.35 12.72
C PRO A 90 3.57 5.01 11.72
N LEU A 91 2.85 4.21 10.93
CA LEU A 91 1.89 4.72 9.96
C LEU A 91 0.68 5.34 10.66
N ARG A 92 0.15 4.72 11.71
CA ARG A 92 -0.95 5.32 12.50
C ARG A 92 -0.57 6.68 13.05
N GLU A 93 0.63 6.79 13.63
CA GLU A 93 1.14 8.05 14.17
C GLU A 93 1.34 9.11 13.08
N LYS A 94 1.80 8.71 11.89
CA LYS A 94 1.89 9.58 10.70
C LYS A 94 0.55 10.20 10.32
N PHE A 95 -0.53 9.43 10.32
CA PHE A 95 -1.86 9.98 10.06
C PHE A 95 -2.34 10.87 11.22
N LEU A 96 -2.20 10.42 12.46
CA LEU A 96 -2.66 11.15 13.64
C LEU A 96 -1.98 12.52 13.81
N ARG A 97 -0.67 12.62 13.54
CA ARG A 97 0.06 13.90 13.65
C ARG A 97 -0.33 14.92 12.57
N ASN A 98 -0.88 14.44 11.45
CA ASN A 98 -1.34 15.26 10.34
C ASN A 98 -2.83 15.66 10.46
N MET A 99 -3.49 15.23 11.53
CA MET A 99 -4.83 15.65 11.87
C MET A 99 -4.83 16.83 12.86
N SER A 100 -5.96 17.53 12.96
CA SER A 100 -6.18 18.41 14.12
C SER A 100 -6.16 17.58 15.42
N GLN A 101 -5.72 18.18 16.52
CA GLN A 101 -5.64 17.51 17.83
C GLN A 101 -6.96 16.79 18.19
N ARG A 102 -8.09 17.47 18.00
CA ARG A 102 -9.42 16.91 18.26
C ARG A 102 -9.73 15.69 17.39
N ALA A 103 -9.43 15.74 16.09
CA ALA A 103 -9.69 14.63 15.18
C ALA A 103 -8.77 13.43 15.48
N ALA A 104 -7.52 13.69 15.82
CA ALA A 104 -6.58 12.65 16.26
C ALA A 104 -7.06 11.95 17.55
N ASP A 105 -7.57 12.70 18.52
CA ASP A 105 -8.07 12.15 19.78
C ASP A 105 -9.33 11.29 19.55
N ILE A 106 -10.27 11.77 18.73
CA ILE A 106 -11.45 10.97 18.32
C ILE A 106 -11.01 9.68 17.64
N LEU A 107 -10.10 9.74 16.66
CA LEU A 107 -9.66 8.57 15.93
C LEU A 107 -8.91 7.57 16.82
N ARG A 108 -8.12 8.05 17.81
CA ARG A 108 -7.47 7.18 18.81
C ARG A 108 -8.48 6.44 19.66
N ASP A 109 -9.49 7.15 20.16
CA ASP A 109 -10.55 6.56 20.96
C ASP A 109 -11.35 5.55 20.13
N ASP A 110 -11.68 5.89 18.89
CA ASP A 110 -12.38 4.98 17.98
C ASP A 110 -11.53 3.75 17.67
N LEU A 111 -10.23 3.89 17.41
CA LEU A 111 -9.32 2.76 17.21
C LEU A 111 -9.26 1.84 18.44
N ALA A 112 -9.28 2.40 19.65
CA ALA A 112 -9.27 1.62 20.89
C ALA A 112 -10.60 0.89 21.14
N ASN A 113 -11.72 1.57 20.86
CA ASN A 113 -13.07 1.06 21.11
C ASN A 113 -13.60 0.15 19.98
N ARG A 114 -13.03 0.26 18.77
CA ARG A 114 -13.43 -0.57 17.64
C ARG A 114 -13.09 -2.03 17.90
N GLY A 115 -14.12 -2.86 17.82
CA GLY A 115 -13.99 -4.32 17.89
C GLY A 115 -13.18 -4.91 16.73
N PRO A 116 -13.01 -6.25 16.72
CA PRO A 116 -12.27 -6.94 15.67
C PRO A 116 -12.85 -6.66 14.28
N VAL A 117 -11.99 -6.33 13.33
CA VAL A 117 -12.35 -6.11 11.92
C VAL A 117 -11.77 -7.24 11.08
N ARG A 118 -12.51 -7.68 10.06
CA ARG A 118 -12.02 -8.73 9.15
C ARG A 118 -10.86 -8.21 8.33
N LEU A 119 -9.80 -9.00 8.19
CA LEU A 119 -8.63 -8.63 7.37
C LEU A 119 -9.02 -8.21 5.94
N SER A 120 -9.95 -8.93 5.31
CA SER A 120 -10.46 -8.59 3.98
C SER A 120 -11.11 -7.21 3.91
N GLN A 121 -11.74 -6.76 4.99
CA GLN A 121 -12.34 -5.43 5.05
C GLN A 121 -11.26 -4.36 5.18
N VAL A 122 -10.24 -4.61 6.01
CA VAL A 122 -9.06 -3.74 6.11
C VAL A 122 -8.37 -3.59 4.76
N GLU A 123 -8.08 -4.70 4.07
CA GLU A 123 -7.44 -4.68 2.75
C GLU A 123 -8.27 -3.92 1.71
N ASN A 124 -9.60 -4.02 1.77
CA ASN A 124 -10.48 -3.28 0.87
C ASN A 124 -10.42 -1.77 1.12
N GLU A 125 -10.47 -1.33 2.38
CA GLU A 125 -10.38 0.09 2.72
C GLU A 125 -8.99 0.66 2.42
N GLN A 126 -7.93 -0.10 2.69
CA GLN A 126 -6.56 0.27 2.30
C GLN A 126 -6.47 0.48 0.78
N LYS A 127 -7.02 -0.44 -0.03
CA LYS A 127 -7.08 -0.30 -1.48
C LYS A 127 -7.90 0.92 -1.92
N ALA A 128 -9.04 1.18 -1.29
CA ALA A 128 -9.86 2.35 -1.60
C ALA A 128 -9.09 3.65 -1.35
N ILE A 129 -8.34 3.73 -0.25
CA ILE A 129 -7.47 4.88 0.05
C ILE A 129 -6.35 4.99 -0.97
N LEU A 130 -5.69 3.88 -1.36
CA LEU A 130 -4.64 3.89 -2.38
C LEU A 130 -5.13 4.37 -3.75
N LEU A 131 -6.40 4.12 -4.11
CA LEU A 131 -7.00 4.67 -5.33
C LEU A 131 -7.15 6.19 -5.26
N ILE A 132 -7.55 6.73 -4.10
CA ILE A 132 -7.60 8.18 -3.86
C ILE A 132 -6.19 8.76 -3.95
N VAL A 133 -5.21 8.07 -3.38
CA VAL A 133 -3.81 8.47 -3.39
C VAL A 133 -3.28 8.59 -4.82
N ARG A 134 -3.51 7.57 -5.65
CA ARG A 134 -3.14 7.58 -7.06
C ARG A 134 -3.78 8.74 -7.82
N ARG A 135 -5.09 8.95 -7.64
CA ARG A 135 -5.82 10.05 -8.28
C ARG A 135 -5.22 11.41 -7.91
N LEU A 136 -4.91 11.62 -6.64
CA LEU A 136 -4.30 12.86 -6.15
C LEU A 136 -2.86 13.06 -6.64
N ALA A 137 -2.10 11.97 -6.83
CA ALA A 137 -0.78 12.05 -7.44
C ALA A 137 -0.85 12.40 -8.94
N GLU A 138 -1.79 11.79 -9.67
CA GLU A 138 -2.05 12.08 -11.08
C GLU A 138 -2.49 13.53 -11.31
N THR A 139 -3.19 14.15 -10.35
CA THR A 139 -3.56 15.58 -10.39
C THR A 139 -2.46 16.51 -9.86
N GLY A 140 -1.33 15.97 -9.36
CA GLY A 140 -0.22 16.73 -8.78
C GLY A 140 -0.53 17.33 -7.40
N GLU A 141 -1.61 16.90 -6.76
CA GLU A 141 -2.02 17.35 -5.42
C GLU A 141 -1.27 16.63 -4.30
N MET A 142 -0.66 15.48 -4.60
CA MET A 142 0.22 14.74 -3.71
C MET A 142 1.48 14.30 -4.40
N VAL A 143 2.58 14.29 -3.64
CA VAL A 143 3.86 13.76 -4.08
C VAL A 143 4.10 12.43 -3.36
N ILE A 144 4.42 11.41 -4.12
CA ILE A 144 4.69 10.05 -3.63
C ILE A 144 6.09 9.68 -4.11
N GLY A 145 7.07 9.63 -3.21
CA GLY A 145 8.42 9.13 -3.53
C GLY A 145 8.42 7.61 -3.69
N SER A 146 9.27 6.98 -4.53
CA SER A 146 10.68 7.26 -4.75
C SER A 146 11.00 7.65 -6.19
N GLY A 147 11.12 8.95 -6.46
CA GLY A 147 11.48 9.46 -7.78
C GLY A 147 11.48 10.97 -7.71
N GLU A 148 12.67 11.52 -7.54
CA GLU A 148 12.92 12.94 -7.73
C GLU A 148 12.69 13.24 -9.22
N ASP A 149 11.44 13.48 -9.62
CA ASP A 149 11.13 14.10 -10.91
C ASP A 149 11.48 15.60 -10.82
N THR A 150 12.77 15.86 -10.71
CA THR A 150 13.39 17.07 -11.22
C THR A 150 13.27 16.98 -12.74
N TYR A 151 12.20 17.54 -13.30
CA TYR A 151 12.15 17.85 -14.72
C TYR A 151 13.23 18.91 -15.03
N VAL A 152 14.16 18.57 -15.91
CA VAL A 152 14.98 19.52 -16.68
C VAL A 152 14.68 19.32 -18.16
#